data_AF-A0A6I9PAY1-F1
#
_entry.id   AF-A0A6I9PAY1-F1
#
_cell.length_a   1.000
_cell.length_b   1.000
_cell.length_c   1.000
_cell.angle_alpha   90.00
_cell.angle_beta   90.00
_cell.angle_gamma   90.00
#
_symmetry.space_group_name_H-M   'P 1'
#
loop_
_entity.id
_entity.type
_entity.pdbx_description
1 polymer ?
#
loop_
_entity_poly.entity_id
_entity_poly.type
_entity_poly.pdbx_seq_one_letter_code
_entity_poly.pdbx_strand_id
1 'polypeptide(L)'
;IFNVSFAGTNSEGKEVFLRDIWPTREEIQAVEREFVIPTMFKEVYEKIESVNERWNSLVAPSDKLYPWDTNSTYIKSPPFFDGLTMKLQPPQSIHEAYVLLNLGDSVTTDHISPAGNIARNSSAARYLTSRGLSARDYNSYGSRRGNDAVMARGTFANIRLFNKFLNKQAPKTIHLPTEETMDVFDAAERYIQSGVPLVILAGKEYGSGSSRDWAAKGPFLQGIKAVVAESYERIHRSNLVGMGVIPLEYLAGDSAESLGLSGRERYTILIPELLTPRMLVDVKLDTGKTFQVRMRFDTDVELAYFHHGGILNYMIRKMSEN
;
A
#
# COMPACT_ATOMS: atom_id res chain seq x y z
N ILE A 1 8.44 -17.60 -35.04
CA ILE A 1 7.07 -17.45 -34.51
C ILE A 1 6.12 -17.09 -35.67
N PHE A 2 6.24 -15.92 -36.30
CA PHE A 2 5.35 -15.49 -37.41
C PHE A 2 5.27 -16.40 -38.65
N ASN A 3 6.32 -17.16 -38.98
CA ASN A 3 6.35 -17.99 -40.20
C ASN A 3 5.61 -19.33 -40.11
N VAL A 4 5.27 -19.81 -38.91
CA VAL A 4 4.72 -21.15 -38.69
C VAL A 4 3.42 -21.15 -37.89
N SER A 5 2.96 -19.99 -37.43
CA SER A 5 1.70 -19.86 -36.71
C SER A 5 0.55 -19.76 -37.70
N PHE A 6 -0.11 -20.89 -37.93
CA PHE A 6 -1.36 -20.99 -38.69
C PHE A 6 -2.46 -20.17 -37.99
N ALA A 7 -3.12 -19.28 -38.73
CA ALA A 7 -4.20 -18.42 -38.25
C ALA A 7 -5.58 -18.92 -38.68
N GLY A 8 -5.66 -19.68 -39.76
CA GLY A 8 -6.89 -20.27 -40.26
C GLY A 8 -6.85 -20.51 -41.76
N THR A 9 -7.97 -20.95 -42.31
CA THR A 9 -8.16 -21.08 -43.76
C THR A 9 -9.13 -19.99 -44.21
N ASN A 10 -8.80 -19.26 -45.28
CA ASN A 10 -9.71 -18.25 -45.82
C ASN A 10 -10.92 -18.90 -46.55
N SER A 11 -11.86 -18.09 -47.00
CA SER A 11 -13.05 -18.53 -47.74
C SER A 11 -12.75 -19.24 -49.07
N GLU A 12 -11.51 -19.16 -49.57
CA GLU A 12 -11.03 -19.78 -50.80
C GLU A 12 -10.28 -21.09 -50.55
N GLY A 13 -10.22 -21.55 -49.30
CA GLY A 13 -9.52 -22.78 -48.92
C GLY A 13 -8.00 -22.61 -48.75
N LYS A 14 -7.47 -21.38 -48.81
CA LYS A 14 -6.04 -21.10 -48.65
C LYS A 14 -5.68 -20.97 -47.17
N GLU A 15 -4.60 -21.62 -46.77
CA GLU A 15 -4.01 -21.45 -45.44
C GLU A 15 -3.50 -20.02 -45.27
N VAL A 16 -3.90 -19.39 -44.16
CA VAL A 16 -3.48 -18.06 -43.74
C VAL A 16 -2.62 -18.21 -42.50
N PHE A 17 -1.45 -17.59 -42.55
CA PHE A 17 -0.48 -17.54 -41.47
C PHE A 17 -0.43 -16.15 -40.87
N LEU A 18 0.09 -16.04 -39.65
CA LEU A 18 0.20 -14.74 -38.97
C LEU A 18 0.97 -13.70 -39.79
N ARG A 19 2.00 -14.11 -40.56
CA ARG A 19 2.73 -13.22 -41.49
C ARG A 19 1.87 -12.64 -42.61
N ASP A 20 0.78 -13.31 -43.00
CA ASP A 20 -0.04 -12.90 -44.14
C ASP A 20 -1.00 -11.75 -43.75
N ILE A 21 -1.19 -11.53 -42.45
CA ILE A 21 -2.11 -10.52 -41.90
C ILE A 21 -1.41 -9.51 -40.97
N TRP A 22 -0.11 -9.70 -40.69
CA TRP A 22 0.64 -8.80 -39.84
C TRP A 22 1.15 -7.61 -40.67
N PRO A 23 0.69 -6.37 -40.39
CA PRO A 23 1.08 -5.22 -41.18
C PRO A 23 2.58 -4.95 -41.05
N THR A 24 3.20 -4.58 -42.16
CA THR A 24 4.59 -4.12 -42.20
C THR A 24 4.72 -2.75 -41.53
N ARG A 25 5.95 -2.36 -41.19
CA ARG A 25 6.21 -1.05 -40.58
C ARG A 25 5.82 0.08 -41.53
N GLU A 26 6.03 -0.12 -42.83
CA GLU A 26 5.75 0.83 -43.89
C GLU A 26 4.24 1.06 -44.05
N GLU A 27 3.44 -0.02 -44.01
CA GLU A 27 1.97 0.06 -44.04
C GLU A 27 1.40 0.80 -42.81
N ILE A 28 1.93 0.53 -41.60
CA ILE A 28 1.53 1.25 -40.38
C ILE A 28 1.86 2.74 -40.50
N GLN A 29 3.07 3.08 -40.94
CA GLN A 29 3.50 4.48 -41.04
C GLN A 29 2.74 5.26 -42.12
N ALA A 30 2.32 4.59 -43.20
CA ALA A 30 1.49 5.23 -44.22
C ALA A 30 0.13 5.65 -43.64
N VAL A 31 -0.55 4.73 -42.94
CA VAL A 31 -1.83 5.00 -42.27
C VAL A 31 -1.68 6.06 -41.17
N GLU A 32 -0.62 5.99 -40.35
CA GLU A 32 -0.37 6.99 -39.30
C GLU A 32 -0.21 8.40 -39.88
N ARG A 33 0.57 8.56 -40.95
CA ARG A 33 0.76 9.88 -41.61
C ARG A 33 -0.50 10.43 -42.24
N GLU A 34 -1.33 9.57 -42.80
CA GLU A 34 -2.55 9.97 -43.49
C GLU A 34 -3.66 10.34 -42.50
N PHE A 35 -3.85 9.53 -41.45
CA PHE A 35 -5.01 9.65 -40.59
C PHE A 35 -4.73 10.31 -39.25
N VAL A 36 -3.52 10.23 -38.67
CA VAL A 36 -3.22 10.84 -37.35
C VAL A 36 -2.73 12.28 -37.54
N ILE A 37 -3.68 13.18 -37.79
CA ILE A 37 -3.40 14.58 -38.15
C ILE A 37 -3.74 15.57 -37.01
N PRO A 38 -3.10 16.76 -36.97
CA PRO A 38 -3.28 17.75 -35.89
C PRO A 38 -4.73 18.17 -35.63
N THR A 39 -5.59 18.17 -36.65
CA THR A 39 -7.01 18.52 -36.53
C THR A 39 -7.77 17.56 -35.62
N MET A 40 -7.46 16.26 -35.64
CA MET A 40 -8.09 15.30 -34.72
C MET A 40 -7.81 15.63 -33.26
N PHE A 41 -6.57 16.02 -32.94
CA PHE A 41 -6.21 16.44 -31.58
C PHE A 41 -6.98 17.69 -31.19
N LYS A 42 -7.01 18.70 -32.07
CA LYS A 42 -7.74 19.95 -31.82
C LYS A 42 -9.23 19.68 -31.52
N GLU A 43 -9.89 18.87 -32.32
CA GLU A 43 -11.31 18.53 -32.13
C GLU A 43 -11.60 17.80 -30.82
N VAL A 44 -10.71 16.89 -30.41
CA VAL A 44 -10.87 16.15 -29.15
C VAL A 44 -10.63 17.07 -27.95
N TYR A 45 -9.57 17.87 -27.97
CA TYR A 45 -9.20 18.73 -26.83
C TYR A 45 -10.10 19.96 -26.68
N GLU A 46 -10.67 20.51 -27.76
CA GLU A 46 -11.64 21.62 -27.67
C GLU A 46 -12.88 21.26 -26.85
N LYS A 47 -13.21 19.97 -26.75
CA LYS A 47 -14.44 19.48 -26.15
C LYS A 47 -14.23 18.81 -24.80
N ILE A 48 -12.99 18.55 -24.38
CA ILE A 48 -12.70 17.67 -23.25
C ILE A 48 -13.27 18.18 -21.92
N GLU A 49 -13.34 19.50 -21.72
CA GLU A 49 -13.84 20.10 -20.48
C GLU A 49 -15.35 20.26 -20.45
N SER A 50 -16.01 20.37 -21.61
CA SER A 50 -17.41 20.79 -21.71
C SER A 50 -18.36 19.73 -22.29
N VAL A 51 -17.84 18.68 -22.93
CA VAL A 51 -18.68 17.71 -23.65
C VAL A 51 -19.51 16.81 -22.75
N ASN A 52 -19.07 16.57 -21.52
CA ASN A 52 -19.74 15.64 -20.63
C ASN A 52 -20.83 16.35 -19.82
N GLU A 53 -22.05 16.38 -20.36
CA GLU A 53 -23.21 16.99 -19.69
C GLU A 53 -23.44 16.46 -18.27
N ARG A 54 -23.18 15.18 -18.03
CA ARG A 54 -23.33 14.58 -16.68
C ARG A 54 -22.32 15.19 -15.71
N TRP A 55 -21.07 15.36 -16.14
CA TRP A 55 -20.02 16.01 -15.34
C TRP A 55 -20.40 17.46 -15.03
N ASN A 56 -20.82 18.23 -16.05
CA ASN A 56 -21.19 19.63 -15.90
C ASN A 56 -22.41 19.83 -14.99
N SER A 57 -23.31 18.83 -14.92
CA SER A 57 -24.50 18.88 -14.07
C SER A 57 -24.24 18.56 -12.59
N LEU A 58 -23.03 18.12 -12.23
CA LEU A 58 -22.69 17.83 -10.84
C LEU A 58 -22.65 19.12 -10.02
N VAL A 59 -23.42 19.16 -8.94
CA VAL A 59 -23.41 20.26 -7.98
C VAL A 59 -22.28 20.03 -6.97
N ALA A 60 -21.36 20.98 -6.87
CA ALA A 60 -20.28 20.97 -5.87
C ALA A 60 -20.44 22.16 -4.91
N PRO A 61 -20.15 21.99 -3.62
CA PRO A 61 -20.16 23.09 -2.65
C PRO A 61 -19.09 24.14 -2.99
N SER A 62 -19.36 25.41 -2.68
CA SER A 62 -18.39 26.51 -2.84
C SER A 62 -17.47 26.69 -1.63
N ASP A 63 -17.61 25.84 -0.61
CA ASP A 63 -16.85 25.90 0.63
C ASP A 63 -15.36 25.61 0.41
N LYS A 64 -14.49 26.38 1.09
CA LYS A 64 -13.04 26.13 1.10
C LYS A 64 -12.63 24.99 2.03
N LEU A 65 -13.42 24.77 3.09
CA LEU A 65 -13.28 23.64 4.00
C LEU A 65 -14.32 22.60 3.62
N TYR A 66 -13.87 21.36 3.38
CA TYR A 66 -14.76 20.32 2.87
C TYR A 66 -15.85 19.96 3.90
N PRO A 67 -17.15 20.02 3.53
CA PRO A 67 -18.25 19.71 4.43
C PRO A 67 -18.40 18.19 4.56
N TRP A 68 -17.67 17.59 5.50
CA TRP A 68 -17.68 16.14 5.72
C TRP A 68 -19.09 15.62 6.06
N ASP A 69 -19.60 14.70 5.23
CA ASP A 69 -20.84 13.96 5.51
C ASP A 69 -20.54 12.71 6.34
N THR A 70 -21.11 12.61 7.55
CA THR A 70 -20.95 11.46 8.44
C THR A 70 -21.67 10.20 7.94
N ASN A 71 -22.61 10.33 7.00
CA ASN A 71 -23.31 9.20 6.39
C ASN A 71 -22.56 8.61 5.19
N SER A 72 -21.69 9.40 4.56
CA SER A 72 -20.89 8.99 3.42
C SER A 72 -20.09 7.70 3.68
N THR A 73 -20.16 6.78 2.71
CA THR A 73 -19.33 5.58 2.67
C THR A 73 -18.18 5.69 1.66
N TYR A 74 -18.01 6.84 1.01
CA TYR A 74 -17.00 7.07 -0.02
C TYR A 74 -15.91 8.06 0.40
N ILE A 75 -16.31 9.18 1.00
CA ILE A 75 -15.42 10.25 1.46
C ILE A 75 -15.57 10.39 2.97
N LYS A 76 -14.48 10.25 3.72
CA LYS A 76 -14.43 10.34 5.19
C LYS A 76 -13.17 11.11 5.61
N SER A 77 -13.28 11.94 6.65
CA SER A 77 -12.13 12.61 7.24
C SER A 77 -11.18 11.57 7.86
N PRO A 78 -9.91 11.51 7.44
CA PRO A 78 -8.97 10.52 7.95
C PRO A 78 -8.33 10.96 9.28
N PRO A 79 -7.98 10.01 10.17
CA PRO A 79 -7.44 10.33 11.50
C PRO A 79 -5.93 10.65 11.52
N PHE A 80 -5.33 10.97 10.37
CA PHE A 80 -3.85 11.12 10.26
C PHE A 80 -3.29 12.27 11.11
N PHE A 81 -4.12 13.23 11.48
CA PHE A 81 -3.73 14.44 12.21
C PHE A 81 -4.28 14.48 13.63
N ASP A 82 -4.93 13.41 14.09
CA ASP A 82 -5.49 13.35 15.43
C ASP A 82 -4.36 13.43 16.46
N GLY A 83 -4.47 14.39 17.39
CA GLY A 83 -3.44 14.64 18.40
C GLY A 83 -2.17 15.33 17.89
N LEU A 84 -2.17 15.87 16.66
CA LEU A 84 -1.02 16.60 16.12
C LEU A 84 -0.70 17.85 16.97
N THR A 85 0.52 17.94 17.47
CA THR A 85 1.06 19.12 18.17
C THR A 85 2.06 19.89 17.31
N MET A 86 2.15 21.21 17.51
CA MET A 86 3.15 22.06 16.84
C MET A 86 4.58 21.74 17.29
N LYS A 87 4.78 21.49 18.60
CA LYS A 87 6.08 21.04 19.12
C LYS A 87 6.34 19.59 18.71
N LEU A 88 7.55 19.33 18.20
CA LEU A 88 8.02 17.97 17.91
C LEU A 88 8.30 17.20 19.21
N GLN A 89 7.92 15.93 19.21
CA GLN A 89 8.30 14.99 20.26
C GLN A 89 9.50 14.16 19.76
N PRO A 90 10.48 13.86 20.63
CA PRO A 90 11.57 12.97 20.26
C PRO A 90 11.04 11.60 19.80
N PRO A 91 11.62 10.99 18.74
CA PRO A 91 11.30 9.63 18.36
C PRO A 91 11.52 8.67 19.54
N GLN A 92 10.56 7.79 19.77
CA GLN A 92 10.65 6.79 20.83
C GLN A 92 11.05 5.44 20.25
N SER A 93 11.79 4.67 21.06
CA SER A 93 12.05 3.27 20.77
C SER A 93 10.74 2.47 20.71
N ILE A 94 10.70 1.45 19.86
CA ILE A 94 9.57 0.52 19.80
C ILE A 94 9.87 -0.59 20.80
N HIS A 95 9.01 -0.80 21.79
CA HIS A 95 9.23 -1.79 22.85
C HIS A 95 8.25 -2.95 22.74
N GLU A 96 8.75 -4.18 22.87
CA GLU A 96 7.97 -5.42 23.00
C GLU A 96 6.90 -5.60 21.91
N ALA A 97 7.20 -5.19 20.67
CA ALA A 97 6.25 -5.26 19.56
C ALA A 97 5.98 -6.70 19.11
N TYR A 98 4.74 -6.98 18.71
CA TYR A 98 4.40 -8.23 18.04
C TYR A 98 4.58 -8.11 16.53
N VAL A 99 4.91 -9.22 15.89
CA VAL A 99 4.86 -9.34 14.43
C VAL A 99 3.43 -9.60 14.00
N LEU A 100 2.83 -8.66 13.26
CA LEU A 100 1.48 -8.85 12.71
C LEU A 100 1.48 -9.84 11.55
N LEU A 101 2.51 -9.79 10.70
CA LEU A 101 2.64 -10.62 9.50
C LEU A 101 4.10 -11.05 9.32
N ASN A 102 4.30 -12.32 9.02
CA ASN A 102 5.59 -12.87 8.60
C ASN A 102 5.49 -13.26 7.12
N LEU A 103 6.13 -12.48 6.24
CA LEU A 103 5.94 -12.54 4.81
C LEU A 103 7.19 -13.05 4.08
N GLY A 104 7.00 -13.49 2.83
CA GLY A 104 8.08 -13.91 1.94
C GLY A 104 8.56 -12.80 1.01
N ASP A 105 9.11 -13.22 -0.13
CA ASP A 105 9.63 -12.35 -1.19
C ASP A 105 8.52 -11.77 -2.08
N SER A 106 8.86 -10.68 -2.78
CA SER A 106 8.08 -10.03 -3.84
C SER A 106 6.62 -9.75 -3.44
N VAL A 107 6.41 -9.35 -2.19
CA VAL A 107 5.11 -8.89 -1.70
C VAL A 107 4.74 -7.58 -2.40
N THR A 108 3.90 -7.69 -3.43
CA THR A 108 3.44 -6.51 -4.17
C THR A 108 2.54 -5.57 -3.36
N THR A 109 2.43 -4.31 -3.78
CA THR A 109 1.47 -3.35 -3.21
C THR A 109 0.01 -3.76 -3.39
N ASP A 110 -0.31 -4.71 -4.28
CA ASP A 110 -1.66 -5.27 -4.41
C ASP A 110 -1.96 -6.30 -3.31
N HIS A 111 -0.94 -6.99 -2.79
CA HIS A 111 -1.09 -7.79 -1.57
C HIS A 111 -1.32 -6.91 -0.34
N ILE A 112 -0.60 -5.79 -0.25
CA ILE A 112 -0.67 -4.84 0.86
C ILE A 112 -1.99 -4.04 0.83
N SER A 113 -2.36 -3.52 -0.33
CA SER A 113 -3.55 -2.67 -0.53
C SER A 113 -4.25 -3.06 -1.84
N PRO A 114 -5.07 -4.13 -1.85
CA PRO A 114 -5.83 -4.55 -3.02
C PRO A 114 -6.74 -3.42 -3.51
N ALA A 115 -6.93 -3.32 -4.84
CA ALA A 115 -7.79 -2.31 -5.46
C ALA A 115 -9.09 -2.89 -6.05
N GLY A 116 -9.15 -4.21 -6.22
CA GLY A 116 -10.26 -4.91 -6.85
C GLY A 116 -11.48 -5.10 -5.94
N ASN A 117 -12.20 -6.19 -6.17
CA ASN A 117 -13.45 -6.51 -5.47
C ASN A 117 -13.26 -6.71 -3.96
N ILE A 118 -14.26 -6.29 -3.20
CA ILE A 118 -14.34 -6.51 -1.75
C ILE A 118 -14.96 -7.90 -1.50
N ALA A 119 -14.20 -8.82 -0.92
CA ALA A 119 -14.68 -10.17 -0.62
C ALA A 119 -15.80 -10.14 0.43
N ARG A 120 -16.88 -10.89 0.21
CA ARG A 120 -18.10 -10.87 1.08
C ARG A 120 -17.83 -11.24 2.53
N ASN A 121 -16.80 -12.04 2.79
CA ASN A 121 -16.40 -12.51 4.11
C ASN A 121 -15.28 -11.66 4.77
N SER A 122 -14.91 -10.51 4.18
CA SER A 122 -13.84 -9.64 4.71
C SER A 122 -14.31 -8.67 5.79
N SER A 123 -13.38 -8.13 6.58
CA SER A 123 -13.64 -7.03 7.53
C SER A 123 -14.29 -5.82 6.86
N ALA A 124 -13.87 -5.47 5.63
CA ALA A 124 -14.42 -4.33 4.91
C ALA A 124 -15.87 -4.56 4.48
N ALA A 125 -16.21 -5.78 4.06
CA ALA A 125 -17.60 -6.16 3.78
C ALA A 125 -18.47 -6.05 5.04
N ARG A 126 -18.00 -6.56 6.20
CA ARG A 126 -18.75 -6.44 7.46
C ARG A 126 -19.04 -4.98 7.83
N TYR A 127 -18.06 -4.09 7.63
CA TYR A 127 -18.25 -2.64 7.82
C TYR A 127 -19.26 -2.03 6.85
N LEU A 128 -19.21 -2.37 5.56
CA LEU A 128 -20.17 -1.84 4.59
C LEU A 128 -21.59 -2.38 4.83
N THR A 129 -21.73 -3.64 5.23
CA THR A 129 -23.02 -4.23 5.65
C THR A 129 -23.59 -3.50 6.86
N SER A 130 -22.78 -3.20 7.88
CA SER A 130 -23.27 -2.48 9.06
C SER A 130 -23.69 -1.03 8.75
N ARG A 131 -23.27 -0.51 7.60
CA ARG A 131 -23.69 0.78 7.02
C ARG A 131 -24.87 0.65 6.04
N GLY A 132 -25.53 -0.51 5.99
CA GLY A 132 -26.75 -0.74 5.20
C GLY A 132 -26.51 -1.07 3.73
N LEU A 133 -25.27 -1.32 3.30
CA LEU A 133 -24.97 -1.67 1.92
C LEU A 133 -25.10 -3.18 1.66
N SER A 134 -25.56 -3.52 0.46
CA SER A 134 -25.57 -4.90 -0.02
C SER A 134 -24.32 -5.21 -0.85
N ALA A 135 -24.00 -6.49 -1.04
CA ALA A 135 -22.76 -6.89 -1.74
C ALA A 135 -22.60 -6.34 -3.16
N ARG A 136 -23.71 -6.03 -3.86
CA ARG A 136 -23.68 -5.38 -5.19
C ARG A 136 -23.24 -3.91 -5.12
N ASP A 137 -23.43 -3.27 -3.96
CA ASP A 137 -23.19 -1.84 -3.75
C ASP A 137 -21.83 -1.58 -3.08
N TYR A 138 -21.07 -2.64 -2.76
CA TYR A 138 -19.73 -2.49 -2.16
C TYR A 138 -18.76 -1.76 -3.08
N ASN A 139 -18.91 -1.97 -4.40
CA ASN A 139 -17.97 -1.49 -5.42
C ASN A 139 -16.56 -2.10 -5.17
N SER A 140 -15.50 -1.44 -5.62
CA SER A 140 -14.11 -1.89 -5.48
C SER A 140 -13.38 -1.15 -4.35
N TYR A 141 -12.31 -1.73 -3.81
CA TYR A 141 -11.42 -1.03 -2.88
C TYR A 141 -10.85 0.26 -3.51
N GLY A 142 -10.54 0.25 -4.82
CA GLY A 142 -10.08 1.44 -5.54
C GLY A 142 -11.08 2.60 -5.46
N SER A 143 -12.38 2.30 -5.57
CA SER A 143 -13.44 3.33 -5.45
C SER A 143 -13.62 3.85 -4.02
N ARG A 144 -13.12 3.14 -3.00
CA ARG A 144 -13.30 3.46 -1.58
C ARG A 144 -12.08 4.16 -0.97
N ARG A 145 -11.11 4.59 -1.77
CA ARG A 145 -9.86 5.23 -1.32
C ARG A 145 -10.05 6.53 -0.54
N GLY A 146 -11.20 7.19 -0.66
CA GLY A 146 -11.57 8.36 0.16
C GLY A 146 -12.08 8.01 1.56
N ASN A 147 -12.20 6.72 1.90
CA ASN A 147 -12.73 6.25 3.18
C ASN A 147 -11.70 5.37 3.91
N ASP A 148 -11.04 5.95 4.91
CA ASP A 148 -10.02 5.26 5.70
C ASP A 148 -10.53 4.02 6.42
N ALA A 149 -11.79 4.01 6.86
CA ALA A 149 -12.36 2.88 7.57
C ALA A 149 -12.47 1.63 6.67
N VAL A 150 -12.73 1.81 5.38
CA VAL A 150 -12.76 0.73 4.40
C VAL A 150 -11.34 0.31 4.01
N MET A 151 -10.47 1.29 3.78
CA MET A 151 -9.11 1.00 3.29
C MET A 151 -8.21 0.36 4.35
N ALA A 152 -8.33 0.76 5.62
CA ALA A 152 -7.65 0.07 6.73
C ALA A 152 -8.10 -1.40 6.83
N ARG A 153 -9.40 -1.66 6.68
CA ARG A 153 -9.98 -3.02 6.64
C ARG A 153 -9.59 -3.81 5.40
N GLY A 154 -9.30 -3.13 4.29
CA GLY A 154 -8.80 -3.71 3.06
C GLY A 154 -7.30 -3.98 3.06
N THR A 155 -6.56 -3.42 4.01
CA THR A 155 -5.10 -3.56 4.08
C THR A 155 -4.74 -5.00 4.48
N PHE A 156 -3.88 -5.63 3.69
CA PHE A 156 -3.55 -7.06 3.73
C PHE A 156 -4.77 -8.00 3.53
N ALA A 157 -5.87 -7.50 2.95
CA ALA A 157 -7.06 -8.29 2.69
C ALA A 157 -7.03 -9.04 1.33
N ASN A 158 -5.87 -9.08 0.66
CA ASN A 158 -5.74 -9.81 -0.61
C ASN A 158 -5.83 -11.31 -0.35
N ILE A 159 -6.75 -11.99 -1.04
CA ILE A 159 -6.99 -13.43 -0.86
C ILE A 159 -5.76 -14.31 -1.15
N ARG A 160 -4.78 -13.79 -1.91
CA ARG A 160 -3.54 -14.47 -2.27
C ARG A 160 -2.37 -14.13 -1.36
N LEU A 161 -2.58 -13.32 -0.31
CA LEU A 161 -1.54 -13.03 0.67
C LEU A 161 -1.02 -14.33 1.27
N PHE A 162 0.28 -14.55 1.18
CA PHE A 162 0.94 -15.71 1.78
C PHE A 162 1.63 -15.29 3.07
N ASN A 163 1.00 -15.58 4.20
CA ASN A 163 1.55 -15.34 5.53
C ASN A 163 2.21 -16.64 6.04
N LYS A 164 3.52 -16.60 6.30
CA LYS A 164 4.33 -17.74 6.77
C LYS A 164 3.81 -18.33 8.08
N PHE A 165 3.13 -17.54 8.92
CA PHE A 165 2.45 -18.07 10.12
C PHE A 165 1.38 -19.12 9.81
N LEU A 166 0.73 -19.02 8.65
CA LEU A 166 -0.35 -19.93 8.23
C LEU A 166 0.11 -20.95 7.20
N ASN A 167 1.27 -20.72 6.57
CA ASN A 167 1.84 -21.52 5.49
C ASN A 167 0.85 -21.82 4.34
N LYS A 168 -0.03 -20.87 4.04
CA LYS A 168 -1.01 -20.93 2.94
C LYS A 168 -1.46 -19.53 2.54
N GLN A 169 -2.06 -19.42 1.35
CA GLN A 169 -2.70 -18.18 0.91
C GLN A 169 -3.98 -17.92 1.73
N ALA A 170 -3.97 -16.83 2.49
CA ALA A 170 -5.12 -16.34 3.22
C ALA A 170 -4.90 -14.86 3.62
N PRO A 171 -5.94 -14.01 3.56
CA PRO A 171 -5.89 -12.62 4.05
C PRO A 171 -5.99 -12.56 5.58
N LYS A 172 -5.21 -13.39 6.27
CA LYS A 172 -5.35 -13.68 7.70
C LYS A 172 -4.00 -13.73 8.41
N THR A 173 -4.03 -13.58 9.72
CA THR A 173 -2.89 -13.80 10.60
C THR A 173 -3.30 -14.45 11.91
N ILE A 174 -2.32 -14.77 12.76
CA ILE A 174 -2.52 -15.28 14.10
C ILE A 174 -2.40 -14.11 15.08
N HIS A 175 -3.43 -13.88 15.88
CA HIS A 175 -3.31 -13.02 17.05
C HIS A 175 -2.58 -13.81 18.15
N LEU A 176 -1.26 -13.62 18.24
CA LEU A 176 -0.34 -14.44 19.03
C LEU A 176 -0.75 -14.60 20.52
N PRO A 177 -1.22 -13.55 21.22
CA PRO A 177 -1.66 -13.72 22.61
C PRO A 177 -2.80 -14.73 22.80
N THR A 178 -3.68 -14.90 21.81
CA THR A 178 -4.83 -15.82 21.89
C THR A 178 -4.69 -17.04 20.97
N GLU A 179 -3.64 -17.10 20.16
CA GLU A 179 -3.43 -18.07 19.07
C GLU A 179 -4.62 -18.21 18.09
N GLU A 180 -5.48 -17.20 18.03
CA GLU A 180 -6.67 -17.20 17.17
C GLU A 180 -6.29 -16.73 15.76
N THR A 181 -6.70 -17.48 14.74
CA THR A 181 -6.54 -17.05 13.33
C THR A 181 -7.73 -16.18 12.90
N MET A 182 -7.46 -14.94 12.51
CA MET A 182 -8.48 -13.95 12.12
C MET A 182 -8.02 -13.10 10.92
N ASP A 183 -8.93 -12.26 10.39
CA ASP A 183 -8.57 -11.31 9.33
C ASP A 183 -7.50 -10.33 9.86
N VAL A 184 -6.57 -9.90 9.00
CA VAL A 184 -5.41 -9.09 9.44
C VAL A 184 -5.84 -7.82 10.16
N PHE A 185 -6.86 -7.13 9.65
CA PHE A 185 -7.39 -5.92 10.30
C PHE A 185 -7.95 -6.20 11.70
N ASP A 186 -8.66 -7.32 11.89
CA ASP A 186 -9.25 -7.65 13.18
C ASP A 186 -8.16 -7.96 14.22
N ALA A 187 -7.08 -8.64 13.80
CA ALA A 187 -5.91 -8.88 14.65
C ALA A 187 -5.23 -7.55 15.02
N ALA A 188 -5.02 -6.67 14.05
CA ALA A 188 -4.43 -5.35 14.28
C ALA A 188 -5.27 -4.52 15.26
N GLU A 189 -6.59 -4.53 15.14
CA GLU A 189 -7.50 -3.83 16.05
C GLU A 189 -7.36 -4.32 17.50
N ARG A 190 -7.22 -5.64 17.74
CA ARG A 190 -6.97 -6.19 19.09
C ARG A 190 -5.64 -5.74 19.68
N TYR A 191 -4.58 -5.67 18.87
CA TYR A 191 -3.28 -5.17 19.33
C TYR A 191 -3.31 -3.67 19.63
N ILE A 192 -3.99 -2.87 18.79
CA ILE A 192 -4.19 -1.44 19.05
C ILE A 192 -4.96 -1.23 20.35
N GLN A 193 -6.03 -1.98 20.59
CA GLN A 193 -6.82 -1.90 21.83
C GLN A 193 -6.02 -2.27 23.08
N SER A 194 -5.06 -3.19 22.97
CA SER A 194 -4.16 -3.55 24.07
C SER A 194 -2.93 -2.63 24.18
N GLY A 195 -2.81 -1.62 23.31
CA GLY A 195 -1.72 -0.63 23.33
C GLY A 195 -0.37 -1.21 22.92
N VAL A 196 -0.34 -2.33 22.20
CA VAL A 196 0.90 -3.03 21.84
C VAL A 196 1.34 -2.64 20.43
N PRO A 197 2.61 -2.23 20.23
CA PRO A 197 3.10 -1.88 18.91
C PRO A 197 3.22 -3.11 17.99
N LEU A 198 3.13 -2.85 16.69
CA LEU A 198 3.21 -3.89 15.67
C LEU A 198 4.36 -3.66 14.69
N VAL A 199 4.93 -4.76 14.23
CA VAL A 199 5.91 -4.79 13.14
C VAL A 199 5.54 -5.84 12.09
N ILE A 200 6.18 -5.77 10.92
CA ILE A 200 6.09 -6.80 9.87
C ILE A 200 7.48 -7.35 9.60
N LEU A 201 7.58 -8.67 9.39
CA LEU A 201 8.76 -9.29 8.77
C LEU A 201 8.46 -9.59 7.30
N ALA A 202 9.40 -9.32 6.41
CA ALA A 202 9.28 -9.59 4.98
C ALA A 202 10.61 -10.04 4.36
N GLY A 203 10.53 -10.67 3.19
CA GLY A 203 11.70 -11.04 2.39
C GLY A 203 12.15 -9.91 1.47
N LYS A 204 12.56 -10.27 0.25
CA LYS A 204 13.07 -9.37 -0.78
C LYS A 204 11.97 -8.64 -1.53
N GLU A 205 12.31 -7.49 -2.09
CA GLU A 205 11.44 -6.69 -2.98
C GLU A 205 10.08 -6.34 -2.35
N TYR A 206 10.08 -6.06 -1.05
CA TYR A 206 8.86 -5.71 -0.33
C TYR A 206 8.24 -4.42 -0.89
N GLY A 207 6.97 -4.51 -1.26
CA GLY A 207 6.19 -3.41 -1.84
C GLY A 207 6.38 -3.22 -3.34
N SER A 208 6.71 -4.26 -4.09
CA SER A 208 6.87 -4.16 -5.55
C SER A 208 5.55 -3.83 -6.29
N GLY A 209 5.67 -3.29 -7.51
CA GLY A 209 4.53 -3.07 -8.39
C GLY A 209 3.95 -1.65 -8.36
N SER A 210 2.61 -1.55 -8.33
CA SER A 210 1.88 -0.29 -8.50
C SER A 210 2.18 0.71 -7.38
N SER A 211 2.40 1.98 -7.72
CA SER A 211 2.46 3.06 -6.72
C SER A 211 1.07 3.26 -6.11
N ARG A 212 0.92 2.89 -4.83
CA ARG A 212 -0.32 3.05 -4.05
C ARG A 212 0.04 3.59 -2.67
N ASP A 213 -0.39 4.80 -2.36
CA ASP A 213 -0.17 5.43 -1.06
C ASP A 213 -0.84 4.67 0.10
N TRP A 214 -1.99 4.05 -0.15
CA TRP A 214 -2.69 3.17 0.78
C TRP A 214 -1.89 1.93 1.18
N ALA A 215 -0.87 1.55 0.42
CA ALA A 215 0.08 0.51 0.84
C ALA A 215 0.98 0.97 2.00
N ALA A 216 1.02 2.26 2.34
CA ALA A 216 1.68 2.79 3.54
C ALA A 216 0.68 3.35 4.57
N LYS A 217 -0.38 4.06 4.12
CA LYS A 217 -1.44 4.57 5.00
C LYS A 217 -2.20 3.44 5.70
N GLY A 218 -2.46 2.34 4.98
CA GLY A 218 -3.10 1.15 5.52
C GLY A 218 -2.34 0.55 6.70
N PRO A 219 -1.06 0.15 6.51
CA PRO A 219 -0.23 -0.34 7.61
C PRO A 219 -0.13 0.63 8.79
N PHE A 220 0.01 1.94 8.52
CA PHE A 220 0.00 2.97 9.55
C PHE A 220 -1.29 2.94 10.39
N LEU A 221 -2.46 2.87 9.75
CA LEU A 221 -3.76 2.78 10.45
C LEU A 221 -3.98 1.44 11.15
N GLN A 222 -3.29 0.38 10.74
CA GLN A 222 -3.24 -0.89 11.46
C GLN A 222 -2.22 -0.88 12.62
N GLY A 223 -1.63 0.27 12.96
CA GLY A 223 -0.75 0.42 14.12
C GLY A 223 0.68 -0.08 13.90
N ILE A 224 1.05 -0.42 12.67
CA ILE A 224 2.40 -0.89 12.33
C ILE A 224 3.39 0.27 12.45
N LYS A 225 4.42 0.06 13.26
CA LYS A 225 5.47 1.06 13.55
C LYS A 225 6.72 0.87 12.70
N ALA A 226 7.03 -0.37 12.34
CA ALA A 226 8.18 -0.69 11.51
C ALA A 226 7.93 -1.90 10.62
N VAL A 227 8.67 -1.99 9.52
CA VAL A 227 8.78 -3.19 8.68
C VAL A 227 10.24 -3.61 8.69
N VAL A 228 10.54 -4.90 8.84
CA VAL A 228 11.88 -5.47 8.71
C VAL A 228 11.90 -6.36 7.47
N ALA A 229 12.62 -5.96 6.43
CA ALA A 229 12.66 -6.66 5.16
C ALA A 229 14.10 -6.91 4.69
N GLU A 230 14.31 -7.86 3.77
CA GLU A 230 15.62 -8.05 3.13
C GLU A 230 15.90 -6.96 2.10
N SER A 231 14.87 -6.48 1.41
CA SER A 231 14.96 -5.31 0.53
C SER A 231 13.59 -4.71 0.24
N TYR A 232 13.59 -3.45 -0.19
CA TYR A 232 12.38 -2.69 -0.53
C TYR A 232 12.38 -2.24 -1.99
N GLU A 233 11.20 -2.19 -2.59
CA GLU A 233 11.00 -1.38 -3.79
C GLU A 233 11.08 0.13 -3.41
N ARG A 234 11.71 0.92 -4.28
CA ARG A 234 12.10 2.32 -4.04
C ARG A 234 10.92 3.22 -3.68
N ILE A 235 9.81 3.13 -4.42
CA ILE A 235 8.62 3.96 -4.21
C ILE A 235 7.93 3.55 -2.92
N HIS A 236 7.79 2.25 -2.68
CA HIS A 236 7.13 1.77 -1.47
C HIS A 236 7.89 2.18 -0.19
N ARG A 237 9.22 2.04 -0.17
CA ARG A 237 10.06 2.53 0.93
C ARG A 237 9.79 4.00 1.24
N SER A 238 9.75 4.83 0.20
CA SER A 238 9.51 6.28 0.33
C SER A 238 8.11 6.57 0.89
N ASN A 239 7.10 5.78 0.52
CA ASN A 239 5.74 5.91 1.07
C ASN A 239 5.68 5.54 2.56
N LEU A 240 6.40 4.50 3.00
CA LEU A 240 6.48 4.13 4.43
C LEU A 240 7.07 5.27 5.26
N VAL A 241 8.21 5.83 4.80
CA VAL A 241 8.84 7.01 5.42
C VAL A 241 7.86 8.19 5.46
N GLY A 242 7.16 8.46 4.36
CA GLY A 242 6.18 9.54 4.28
C GLY A 242 5.02 9.41 5.27
N MET A 243 4.70 8.19 5.71
CA MET A 243 3.69 7.92 6.74
C MET A 243 4.27 7.77 8.15
N GLY A 244 5.58 7.92 8.33
CA GLY A 244 6.25 7.76 9.63
C GLY A 244 6.45 6.30 10.05
N VAL A 245 6.24 5.32 9.16
CA VAL A 245 6.58 3.91 9.41
C VAL A 245 8.06 3.71 9.13
N ILE A 246 8.78 3.04 10.02
CA ILE A 246 10.23 2.86 9.91
C ILE A 246 10.55 1.68 8.98
N PRO A 247 11.15 1.90 7.79
CA PRO A 247 11.67 0.80 6.99
C PRO A 247 13.01 0.34 7.57
N LEU A 248 13.06 -0.89 8.06
CA LEU A 248 14.26 -1.56 8.54
C LEU A 248 14.67 -2.62 7.53
N GLU A 249 15.97 -2.70 7.26
CA GLU A 249 16.55 -3.65 6.31
C GLU A 249 17.56 -4.55 7.02
N TYR A 250 17.47 -5.86 6.80
CA TYR A 250 18.49 -6.79 7.30
C TYR A 250 19.88 -6.42 6.75
N LEU A 251 20.95 -6.79 7.46
CA LEU A 251 22.30 -6.63 6.93
C LEU A 251 22.54 -7.59 5.75
N ALA A 252 23.57 -7.32 4.95
CA ALA A 252 23.89 -8.15 3.80
C ALA A 252 24.17 -9.60 4.24
N GLY A 253 23.35 -10.54 3.77
CA GLY A 253 23.42 -11.96 4.12
C GLY A 253 22.48 -12.38 5.27
N ASP A 254 21.87 -11.43 5.97
CA ASP A 254 20.89 -11.70 7.01
C ASP A 254 19.47 -11.76 6.44
N SER A 255 18.66 -12.67 6.97
CA SER A 255 17.22 -12.79 6.73
C SER A 255 16.53 -13.29 8.00
N ALA A 256 15.19 -13.35 7.99
CA ALA A 256 14.45 -13.98 9.08
C ALA A 256 14.92 -15.44 9.31
N GLU A 257 15.13 -16.20 8.24
CA GLU A 257 15.57 -17.60 8.30
C GLU A 257 17.01 -17.74 8.82
N SER A 258 17.97 -16.95 8.32
CA SER A 258 19.37 -17.07 8.76
C SER A 258 19.55 -16.65 10.21
N LEU A 259 18.75 -15.69 10.67
CA LEU A 259 18.68 -15.26 12.07
C LEU A 259 17.75 -16.13 12.92
N GLY A 260 17.11 -17.16 12.36
CA GLY A 260 16.21 -18.06 13.11
C GLY A 260 15.02 -17.34 13.76
N LEU A 261 14.53 -16.27 13.13
CA LEU A 261 13.38 -15.48 13.58
C LEU A 261 12.09 -16.20 13.18
N SER A 262 11.33 -16.68 14.17
CA SER A 262 10.03 -17.29 13.92
C SER A 262 8.94 -16.24 13.65
N GLY A 263 9.13 -15.02 14.17
CA GLY A 263 8.14 -13.95 14.24
C GLY A 263 7.20 -14.07 15.43
N ARG A 264 7.36 -15.10 16.28
CA ARG A 264 6.58 -15.26 17.52
C ARG A 264 7.22 -14.56 18.71
N GLU A 265 8.45 -14.08 18.56
CA GLU A 265 9.16 -13.29 19.55
C GLU A 265 8.56 -11.88 19.66
N ARG A 266 8.87 -11.18 20.76
CA ARG A 266 8.58 -9.75 20.89
C ARG A 266 9.82 -8.93 20.54
N TYR A 267 9.62 -7.87 19.77
CA TYR A 267 10.68 -7.08 19.13
C TYR A 267 10.81 -5.71 19.77
N THR A 268 11.97 -5.42 20.33
CA THR A 268 12.35 -4.09 20.82
C THR A 268 13.38 -3.46 19.87
N ILE A 269 13.01 -2.37 19.19
CA ILE A 269 13.86 -1.62 18.26
C ILE A 269 14.33 -0.34 18.95
N LEU A 270 15.64 -0.23 19.16
CA LEU A 270 16.23 0.91 19.85
C LEU A 270 16.45 2.08 18.89
N ILE A 271 15.78 3.20 19.15
CA ILE A 271 15.91 4.43 18.38
C ILE A 271 16.73 5.43 19.21
N PRO A 272 17.96 5.77 18.78
CA PRO A 272 18.80 6.73 19.49
C PRO A 272 18.33 8.17 19.27
N GLU A 273 18.78 9.09 20.14
CA GLU A 273 18.40 10.52 20.05
C GLU A 273 18.91 11.18 18.78
N LEU A 274 20.15 10.89 18.39
CA LEU A 274 20.77 11.40 17.17
C LEU A 274 20.65 10.37 16.05
N LEU A 275 19.86 10.71 15.03
CA LEU A 275 19.67 9.88 13.85
C LEU A 275 20.51 10.39 12.69
N THR A 276 21.13 9.46 11.96
CA THR A 276 21.83 9.75 10.70
C THR A 276 21.30 8.85 9.59
N PRO A 277 21.37 9.28 8.31
CA PRO A 277 20.87 8.47 7.21
C PRO A 277 21.53 7.09 7.17
N ARG A 278 20.72 6.04 6.97
CA ARG A 278 21.15 4.63 6.85
C ARG A 278 21.89 4.07 8.06
N MET A 279 21.69 4.65 9.24
CA MET A 279 22.32 4.15 10.46
C MET A 279 21.89 2.73 10.80
N LEU A 280 22.75 2.02 11.52
CA LEU A 280 22.43 0.72 12.08
C LEU A 280 21.79 0.89 13.46
N VAL A 281 20.78 0.08 13.74
CA VAL A 281 20.10 0.03 15.03
C VAL A 281 19.99 -1.41 15.52
N ASP A 282 20.02 -1.58 16.83
CA ASP A 282 19.87 -2.88 17.47
C ASP A 282 18.40 -3.25 17.61
N VAL A 283 18.09 -4.50 17.27
CA VAL A 283 16.80 -5.15 17.55
C VAL A 283 17.03 -6.23 18.60
N LYS A 284 16.36 -6.09 19.74
CA LYS A 284 16.41 -7.02 20.87
C LYS A 284 15.13 -7.83 20.91
N LEU A 285 15.25 -9.15 21.06
CA LEU A 285 14.13 -10.05 21.24
C LEU A 285 13.95 -10.37 22.73
N ASP A 286 12.73 -10.69 23.13
CA ASP A 286 12.42 -11.18 24.48
C ASP A 286 13.04 -12.56 24.79
N THR A 287 13.51 -13.27 23.76
CA THR A 287 14.32 -14.49 23.88
C THR A 287 15.78 -14.24 24.27
N GLY A 288 16.20 -12.97 24.36
CA GLY A 288 17.58 -12.55 24.64
C GLY A 288 18.46 -12.41 23.39
N LYS A 289 17.99 -12.84 22.21
CA LYS A 289 18.70 -12.63 20.95
C LYS A 289 18.74 -11.15 20.58
N THR A 290 19.89 -10.70 20.07
CA THR A 290 20.05 -9.34 19.53
C THR A 290 20.68 -9.43 18.14
N PHE A 291 20.23 -8.59 17.23
CA PHE A 291 20.80 -8.45 15.89
C PHE A 291 20.69 -7.00 15.40
N GLN A 292 21.40 -6.67 14.34
CA GLN A 292 21.42 -5.32 13.77
C GLN A 292 20.62 -5.26 12.49
N VAL A 293 19.98 -4.11 12.26
CA VAL A 293 19.30 -3.78 11.01
C VAL A 293 19.69 -2.37 10.59
N ARG A 294 19.63 -2.10 9.29
CA ARG A 294 19.80 -0.77 8.74
C ARG A 294 18.46 -0.04 8.74
N MET A 295 18.41 1.13 9.36
CA MET A 295 17.25 2.01 9.29
C MET A 295 17.27 2.80 7.97
N ARG A 296 16.35 2.49 7.07
CA ARG A 296 16.34 2.96 5.67
C ARG A 296 15.71 4.34 5.48
N PHE A 297 16.12 5.30 6.32
CA PHE A 297 16.04 6.73 6.00
C PHE A 297 17.29 7.08 5.20
N ASP A 298 17.12 7.36 3.90
CA ASP A 298 18.23 7.47 2.95
C ASP A 298 18.78 8.90 2.85
N THR A 299 18.06 9.90 3.37
CA THR A 299 18.44 11.32 3.32
C THR A 299 18.03 12.07 4.60
N ASP A 300 18.60 13.25 4.83
CA ASP A 300 18.22 14.11 5.96
C ASP A 300 16.77 14.62 5.86
N VAL A 301 16.25 14.78 4.64
CA VAL A 301 14.85 15.16 4.41
C VAL A 301 13.90 14.07 4.90
N GLU A 302 14.27 12.80 4.67
CA GLU A 302 13.49 11.66 5.17
C GLU A 302 13.54 11.54 6.69
N LEU A 303 14.67 11.84 7.31
CA LEU A 303 14.78 11.96 8.77
C LEU A 303 13.89 13.08 9.31
N ALA A 304 13.84 14.23 8.64
CA ALA A 304 12.94 15.32 9.02
C ALA A 304 11.46 14.87 8.95
N TYR A 305 11.06 14.14 7.91
CA TYR A 305 9.71 13.56 7.85
C TYR A 305 9.45 12.61 9.01
N PHE A 306 10.40 11.74 9.35
CA PHE A 306 10.26 10.83 10.48
C PHE A 306 10.10 11.57 11.82
N HIS A 307 10.94 12.58 12.10
CA HIS A 307 10.81 13.42 13.30
C HIS A 307 9.46 14.15 13.37
N HIS A 308 8.87 14.50 12.23
CA HIS A 308 7.55 15.10 12.16
C HIS A 308 6.39 14.08 12.26
N GLY A 309 6.67 12.78 12.25
CA GLY A 309 5.67 11.70 12.21
C GLY A 309 5.03 11.52 10.83
N GLY A 310 5.68 11.99 9.77
CA GLY A 310 5.23 11.87 8.38
C GLY A 310 5.33 13.18 7.58
N ILE A 311 5.30 13.06 6.25
CA ILE A 311 5.42 14.20 5.32
C ILE A 311 4.23 15.17 5.43
N LEU A 312 3.01 14.66 5.64
CA LEU A 312 1.82 15.50 5.76
C LEU A 312 1.88 16.35 7.05
N ASN A 313 2.35 15.74 8.14
CA ASN A 313 2.52 16.41 9.42
C ASN A 313 3.61 17.48 9.35
N TYR A 314 4.70 17.19 8.61
CA TYR A 314 5.73 18.18 8.27
C TYR A 314 5.14 19.38 7.54
N MET A 315 4.36 19.14 6.49
CA MET A 315 3.76 20.21 5.69
C MET A 315 2.76 21.05 6.49
N ILE A 316 1.93 20.45 7.35
CA ILE A 316 1.00 21.21 8.20
C ILE A 316 1.74 22.16 9.14
N ARG A 317 2.78 21.68 9.84
CA ARG A 317 3.56 22.53 10.74
C ARG A 317 4.21 23.68 9.97
N LYS A 318 4.85 23.38 8.84
CA LYS A 318 5.51 24.37 7.99
C LYS A 318 4.55 25.44 7.44
N MET A 319 3.33 25.04 7.07
CA MET A 319 2.32 25.98 6.58
C MET A 319 1.69 26.82 7.69
N SER A 320 1.74 26.36 8.94
CA SER A 320 1.18 27.07 10.11
C SER A 320 2.18 28.02 10.78
N GLU A 321 3.46 27.94 10.39
CA GLU A 321 4.52 28.86 10.83
C GLU A 321 4.59 30.14 9.97
N ASN A 322 3.89 30.15 8.83
CA ASN A 322 3.71 31.31 7.94
C ASN A 322 2.38 32.01 8.22
#